data_AF-A0A9D5RQN1-F1
#
_entry.id   AF-A0A9D5RQN1-F1
#
_cell.length_a   1.000
_cell.length_b   1.000
_cell.length_c   1.000
_cell.angle_alpha   90.00
_cell.angle_beta   90.00
_cell.angle_gamma   90.00
#
_symmetry.space_group_name_H-M   'P 1'
#
loop_
_entity.id
_entity.type
_entity.pdbx_description
1 polymer ?
#
loop_
_entity_poly.entity_id
_entity_poly.type
_entity_poly.pdbx_seq_one_letter_code
_entity_poly.pdbx_strand_id
1 'polypeptide(L)'
;MQQILSLVSSMTEETSDAYLPEEDRIAVFDFDGTLFGERFPTYFDNCLFLHRVLDDETFQAPADIKEYAQALRTALENGTEEPESPRSTAQMAAECFAGMTVEEYRAYVRDFMAIPAWGFENMTYGQGYFKPMTALVEYLAGRGFKIFVSSGSERAMVRELMSGTLDKWIPSERVIGSTFSLTATGQGDTSGRSYSFTPDDEVLMEGNLVTKNQKANKVFSIVDEIGKAPVLVFGNSSGDLSMAEYCLQHGGSAFMLLCDDLERDYGDLKTADKFKKTCQESGFHTVSMKEEFASIFGDEVKKTAEYENKAAADGFSETKTEAAAAETVNSGNTPEADRLSEIKKRGVLLVGATGDYRPMSYREPDTGEYWGFDADLAEDLADSLGVDLQFVPTSWPTLMDDTLAGKFDLAACGITITDARKEQALMSEGYLVNGKTIICRSEDAAKYTDLESINKPEVRVMVNPGGLNEKFARENLPDVTLIVHDVNQDIPGLIAEGAADIMITEIMEAGYYVGQDERLAAPLINEPFTHGELGVLMPKGSEDLLEYVNAFLEEEKRSGRLDDLADEYIYQHQEEELAPAA
;
A
#
# COMPACT_ATOMS: atom_id res chain seq x y z
N MET A 1 -3.09 8.55 -34.68
CA MET A 1 -4.26 9.44 -34.72
C MET A 1 -5.34 9.03 -35.73
N GLN A 2 -5.03 8.85 -37.03
CA GLN A 2 -6.07 8.45 -38.02
C GLN A 2 -6.81 7.15 -37.66
N GLN A 3 -6.07 6.18 -37.10
CA GLN A 3 -6.65 4.92 -36.64
C GLN A 3 -7.70 5.12 -35.52
N ILE A 4 -7.42 6.01 -34.57
CA ILE A 4 -8.36 6.37 -33.49
C ILE A 4 -9.64 6.94 -34.10
N LEU A 5 -9.52 7.88 -35.04
CA LEU A 5 -10.67 8.52 -35.69
C LEU A 5 -11.53 7.50 -36.47
N SER A 6 -10.89 6.56 -37.17
CA SER A 6 -11.59 5.50 -37.90
C SER A 6 -12.33 4.56 -36.94
N LEU A 7 -11.68 4.15 -35.85
CA LEU A 7 -12.27 3.28 -34.84
C LEU A 7 -13.47 3.94 -34.17
N VAL A 8 -13.31 5.19 -33.73
CA VAL A 8 -14.38 5.97 -33.10
C VAL A 8 -15.56 6.16 -34.04
N SER A 9 -15.31 6.41 -35.34
CA SER A 9 -16.39 6.50 -36.33
C SER A 9 -17.15 5.17 -36.42
N SER A 10 -16.45 4.04 -36.46
CA SER A 10 -17.10 2.72 -36.47
C SER A 10 -17.90 2.40 -35.19
N MET A 11 -17.51 2.96 -34.03
CA MET A 11 -18.22 2.79 -32.77
C MET A 11 -19.45 3.70 -32.64
N THR A 12 -19.57 4.73 -33.47
CA THR A 12 -20.56 5.81 -33.29
C THR A 12 -21.57 5.91 -34.43
N GLU A 13 -21.26 5.35 -35.60
CA GLU A 13 -22.18 5.23 -36.73
C GLU A 13 -23.18 4.08 -36.53
N GLU A 14 -24.47 4.38 -36.42
CA GLU A 14 -25.54 3.38 -36.19
C GLU A 14 -25.62 2.27 -37.24
N THR A 15 -25.07 2.51 -38.43
CA THR A 15 -25.01 1.52 -39.52
C THR A 15 -23.84 0.55 -39.41
N SER A 16 -22.92 0.79 -38.48
CA SER A 16 -21.72 -0.02 -38.27
C SER A 16 -22.04 -1.24 -37.39
N ASP A 17 -21.47 -2.39 -37.74
CA ASP A 17 -21.56 -3.61 -36.91
C ASP A 17 -20.84 -3.44 -35.55
N ALA A 18 -19.96 -2.44 -35.42
CA ALA A 18 -19.24 -2.09 -34.19
C ALA A 18 -19.91 -0.97 -33.38
N TYR A 19 -21.13 -0.55 -33.76
CA TYR A 19 -21.85 0.52 -33.07
C TYR A 19 -22.04 0.23 -31.57
N LEU A 20 -21.76 1.23 -30.75
CA LEU A 20 -22.00 1.23 -29.32
C LEU A 20 -23.03 2.30 -28.95
N PRO A 21 -24.03 2.01 -28.09
CA PRO A 21 -24.88 3.06 -27.52
C PRO A 21 -24.05 3.99 -26.62
N GLU A 22 -24.47 5.25 -26.46
CA GLU A 22 -23.72 6.25 -25.68
C GLU A 22 -23.42 5.83 -24.24
N GLU A 23 -24.27 5.00 -23.64
CA GLU A 23 -24.07 4.51 -22.27
C GLU A 23 -22.89 3.55 -22.08
N ASP A 24 -22.41 2.95 -23.17
CA ASP A 24 -21.29 2.00 -23.22
C ASP A 24 -20.01 2.60 -23.83
N ARG A 25 -20.06 3.85 -24.31
CA ARG A 25 -18.90 4.56 -24.86
C ARG A 25 -18.02 5.11 -23.74
N ILE A 26 -17.23 4.27 -23.10
CA ILE A 26 -16.31 4.67 -22.02
C ILE A 26 -14.88 4.75 -22.56
N ALA A 27 -14.24 5.89 -22.35
CA ALA A 27 -12.82 6.09 -22.62
C ALA A 27 -12.08 6.45 -21.32
N VAL A 28 -10.94 5.81 -21.07
CA VAL A 28 -10.08 6.10 -19.92
C VAL A 28 -8.72 6.60 -20.41
N PHE A 29 -8.26 7.70 -19.85
CA PHE A 29 -6.95 8.27 -20.12
C PHE A 29 -6.10 8.20 -18.85
N ASP A 30 -4.84 7.83 -18.98
CA ASP A 30 -3.84 8.30 -18.01
C ASP A 30 -3.69 9.82 -18.11
N PHE A 31 -3.10 10.44 -17.09
CA PHE A 31 -2.88 11.89 -17.07
C PHE A 31 -1.46 12.25 -17.49
N ASP A 32 -0.46 11.88 -16.70
CA ASP A 32 0.94 12.29 -16.83
C ASP A 32 1.66 11.51 -17.95
N GLY A 33 1.95 12.23 -19.03
CA GLY A 33 2.58 11.69 -20.24
C GLY A 33 1.56 11.26 -21.29
N THR A 34 0.27 11.39 -20.97
CA THR A 34 -0.85 11.12 -21.87
C THR A 34 -1.66 12.37 -22.21
N LEU A 35 -2.20 13.07 -21.22
CA LEU A 35 -2.91 14.34 -21.38
C LEU A 35 -2.02 15.54 -21.06
N PHE A 36 -1.10 15.34 -20.12
CA PHE A 36 -0.24 16.36 -19.53
C PHE A 36 1.23 15.96 -19.67
N GLY A 37 2.15 16.92 -19.69
CA GLY A 37 3.59 16.67 -19.79
C GLY A 37 4.12 15.93 -18.56
N GLU A 38 4.76 14.78 -18.77
CA GLU A 38 5.42 13.99 -17.72
C GLU A 38 6.91 14.33 -17.59
N ARG A 39 7.54 14.76 -18.70
CA ARG A 39 8.99 14.77 -18.82
C ARG A 39 9.59 16.17 -18.76
N PHE A 40 10.58 16.22 -17.87
CA PHE A 40 11.56 17.25 -17.56
C PHE A 40 11.08 18.54 -16.84
N PRO A 41 11.60 18.76 -15.62
CA PRO A 41 12.50 17.85 -14.89
C PRO A 41 11.83 16.51 -14.56
N THR A 42 10.53 16.49 -14.29
CA THR A 42 9.77 15.34 -13.78
C THR A 42 8.27 15.69 -13.81
N TYR A 43 7.40 14.76 -13.40
CA TYR A 43 5.95 14.94 -13.36
C TYR A 43 5.52 16.03 -12.36
N PHE A 44 4.28 16.52 -12.51
CA PHE A 44 3.80 17.69 -11.78
C PHE A 44 3.82 17.48 -10.25
N ASP A 45 3.46 16.29 -9.73
CA ASP A 45 3.51 16.02 -8.27
C ASP A 45 4.90 16.32 -7.69
N ASN A 46 5.96 15.87 -8.37
CA ASN A 46 7.33 16.06 -7.91
C ASN A 46 7.73 17.53 -7.99
N CYS A 47 7.30 18.25 -9.03
CA CYS A 47 7.54 19.68 -9.14
C CYS A 47 6.86 20.45 -8.00
N LEU A 48 5.61 20.08 -7.68
CA LEU A 48 4.85 20.66 -6.57
C LEU A 48 5.49 20.34 -5.21
N PHE A 49 5.92 19.09 -4.99
CA PHE A 49 6.65 18.67 -3.80
C PHE A 49 7.95 19.45 -3.61
N LEU A 50 8.78 19.56 -4.66
CA LEU A 50 10.01 20.32 -4.61
C LEU A 50 9.76 21.80 -4.31
N HIS A 51 8.72 22.39 -4.90
CA HIS A 51 8.33 23.76 -4.62
C HIS A 51 7.95 23.94 -3.14
N ARG A 52 7.06 23.07 -2.64
CA ARG A 52 6.61 23.09 -1.25
C ARG A 52 7.77 22.97 -0.27
N VAL A 53 8.73 22.09 -0.54
CA VAL A 53 9.83 21.79 0.40
C VAL A 53 10.97 22.81 0.31
N LEU A 54 11.31 23.30 -0.88
CA LEU A 54 12.54 24.05 -1.12
C LEU A 54 12.33 25.53 -1.40
N ASP A 55 11.19 25.92 -1.96
CA ASP A 55 10.96 27.28 -2.46
C ASP A 55 9.87 28.04 -1.68
N ASP A 56 8.97 27.33 -1.01
CA ASP A 56 7.94 27.92 -0.17
C ASP A 56 8.50 28.31 1.21
N GLU A 57 8.83 29.59 1.37
CA GLU A 57 9.37 30.16 2.62
C GLU A 57 8.41 30.06 3.82
N THR A 58 7.11 29.80 3.58
CA THR A 58 6.11 29.65 4.65
C THR A 58 6.09 28.25 5.23
N PHE A 59 6.70 27.26 4.55
CA PHE A 59 6.76 25.88 4.99
C PHE A 59 8.11 25.54 5.60
N GLN A 60 8.09 24.79 6.70
CA GLN A 60 9.28 24.22 7.30
C GLN A 60 9.22 22.70 7.18
N ALA A 61 9.84 22.18 6.12
CA ALA A 61 9.93 20.75 5.90
C ALA A 61 10.78 20.06 6.99
N PRO A 62 10.41 18.82 7.39
CA PRO A 62 11.29 17.92 8.13
C PRO A 62 12.67 17.80 7.48
N ALA A 63 13.72 17.62 8.30
CA ALA A 63 15.10 17.72 7.85
C ALA A 63 15.48 16.65 6.80
N ASP A 64 15.01 15.44 7.03
CA ASP A 64 15.12 14.27 6.15
C ASP A 64 14.39 14.47 4.82
N ILE A 65 13.16 15.00 4.83
CA ILE A 65 12.42 15.33 3.61
C ILE A 65 13.13 16.43 2.83
N LYS A 66 13.66 17.44 3.53
CA LYS A 66 14.42 18.54 2.91
C LYS A 66 15.70 18.04 2.26
N GLU A 67 16.44 17.15 2.92
CA GLU A 67 17.65 16.53 2.37
C GLU A 67 17.31 15.71 1.12
N TYR A 68 16.26 14.89 1.18
CA TYR A 68 15.78 14.13 0.03
C TYR A 68 15.39 15.04 -1.15
N ALA A 69 14.61 16.10 -0.89
CA ALA A 69 14.19 17.05 -1.92
C ALA A 69 15.39 17.77 -2.57
N GLN A 70 16.41 18.13 -1.79
CA GLN A 70 17.65 18.71 -2.32
C GLN A 70 18.42 17.73 -3.22
N ALA A 71 18.52 16.47 -2.79
CA ALA A 71 19.12 15.41 -3.58
C ALA A 71 18.33 15.15 -4.88
N LEU A 72 16.99 15.11 -4.79
CA LEU A 72 16.11 14.94 -5.94
C LEU A 72 16.24 16.09 -6.93
N ARG A 73 16.17 17.36 -6.48
CA ARG A 73 16.40 18.51 -7.37
C ARG A 73 17.77 18.43 -8.07
N THR A 74 18.81 18.07 -7.33
CA THR A 74 20.17 17.91 -7.89
C THR A 74 20.23 16.79 -8.93
N ALA A 75 19.55 15.66 -8.67
CA ALA A 75 19.50 14.56 -9.63
C ALA A 75 18.78 14.95 -10.92
N LEU A 76 17.62 15.61 -10.79
CA LEU A 76 16.82 16.11 -11.90
C LEU A 76 17.60 17.14 -12.74
N GLU A 77 18.26 18.10 -12.09
CA GLU A 77 19.10 19.11 -12.76
C GLU A 77 20.29 18.50 -13.51
N ASN A 78 20.78 17.34 -13.07
CA ASN A 78 21.93 16.65 -13.66
C ASN A 78 21.56 15.51 -14.59
N GLY A 79 20.28 15.14 -14.68
CA GLY A 79 19.82 13.97 -15.44
C GLY A 79 20.36 12.66 -14.87
N THR A 80 20.56 12.58 -13.56
CA THR A 80 21.01 11.35 -12.88
C THR A 80 19.83 10.62 -12.23
N GLU A 81 20.08 9.41 -11.76
CA GLU A 81 19.08 8.61 -11.05
C GLU A 81 18.55 9.36 -9.82
N GLU A 82 17.25 9.17 -9.55
CA GLU A 82 16.60 9.70 -8.35
C GLU A 82 17.25 9.11 -7.08
N PRO A 83 17.37 9.89 -5.99
CA PRO A 83 17.92 9.38 -4.74
C PRO A 83 17.06 8.25 -4.17
N GLU A 84 17.71 7.21 -3.64
CA GLU A 84 17.03 6.16 -2.88
C GLU A 84 16.45 6.72 -1.58
N SER A 85 15.32 6.15 -1.16
CA SER A 85 14.67 6.52 0.09
C SER A 85 13.74 5.41 0.56
N PRO A 86 13.62 5.17 1.88
CA PRO A 86 12.67 4.21 2.43
C PRO A 86 11.21 4.60 2.23
N ARG A 87 10.93 5.91 2.04
CA ARG A 87 9.60 6.42 1.70
C ARG A 87 9.54 6.83 0.24
N SER A 88 8.40 6.58 -0.39
CA SER A 88 8.15 7.10 -1.73
C SER A 88 8.01 8.62 -1.72
N THR A 89 8.34 9.28 -2.83
CA THR A 89 8.12 10.73 -2.98
C THR A 89 6.64 11.11 -2.80
N ALA A 90 5.71 10.23 -3.18
CA ALA A 90 4.28 10.44 -2.98
C ALA A 90 3.89 10.44 -1.49
N GLN A 91 4.48 9.55 -0.68
CA GLN A 91 4.28 9.55 0.77
C GLN A 91 4.85 10.83 1.39
N MET A 92 6.08 11.22 1.04
CA MET A 92 6.67 12.48 1.53
C MET A 92 5.87 13.71 1.10
N ALA A 93 5.28 13.69 -0.10
CA ALA A 93 4.40 14.75 -0.56
C ALA A 93 3.13 14.82 0.31
N ALA A 94 2.51 13.69 0.63
CA ALA A 94 1.35 13.66 1.54
C ALA A 94 1.70 14.33 2.89
N GLU A 95 2.83 13.97 3.50
CA GLU A 95 3.32 14.55 4.75
C GLU A 95 3.50 16.09 4.66
N CYS A 96 3.98 16.59 3.52
CA CYS A 96 4.23 18.03 3.32
C CYS A 96 2.97 18.90 3.22
N PHE A 97 1.82 18.27 2.93
CA PHE A 97 0.52 18.93 2.84
C PHE A 97 -0.39 18.61 4.03
N ALA A 98 0.09 17.80 5.00
CA ALA A 98 -0.65 17.45 6.20
C ALA A 98 -1.13 18.71 6.96
N GLY A 99 -2.36 18.66 7.44
CA GLY A 99 -3.03 19.73 8.18
C GLY A 99 -3.65 20.83 7.32
N MET A 100 -3.43 20.86 6.00
CA MET A 100 -4.21 21.73 5.12
C MET A 100 -5.64 21.22 5.00
N THR A 101 -6.61 22.13 4.94
CA THR A 101 -7.94 21.78 4.43
C THR A 101 -7.83 21.38 2.96
N VAL A 102 -8.78 20.58 2.48
CA VAL A 102 -8.84 20.20 1.06
C VAL A 102 -8.88 21.43 0.13
N GLU A 103 -9.55 22.51 0.54
CA GLU A 103 -9.62 23.74 -0.27
C GLU A 103 -8.31 24.55 -0.23
N GLU A 104 -7.60 24.58 0.89
CA GLU A 104 -6.26 25.18 0.97
C GLU A 104 -5.27 24.43 0.09
N TYR A 105 -5.28 23.10 0.11
CA TYR A 105 -4.44 22.30 -0.78
C TYR A 105 -4.75 22.59 -2.26
N ARG A 106 -6.03 22.65 -2.64
CA ARG A 106 -6.44 23.02 -3.99
C ARG A 106 -6.00 24.42 -4.40
N ALA A 107 -6.15 25.39 -3.50
CA ALA A 107 -5.66 26.76 -3.73
C ALA A 107 -4.14 26.78 -3.94
N TYR A 108 -3.40 26.01 -3.15
CA TYR A 108 -1.95 25.85 -3.28
C TYR A 108 -1.55 25.30 -4.66
N VAL A 109 -2.25 24.25 -5.13
CA VAL A 109 -2.04 23.69 -6.48
C VAL A 109 -2.30 24.75 -7.56
N ARG A 110 -3.40 25.51 -7.46
CA ARG A 110 -3.72 26.58 -8.42
C ARG A 110 -2.68 27.69 -8.45
N ASP A 111 -2.15 28.08 -7.29
CA ASP A 111 -1.11 29.10 -7.20
C ASP A 111 0.20 28.58 -7.84
N PHE A 112 0.57 27.32 -7.58
CA PHE A 112 1.72 26.68 -8.22
C PHE A 112 1.56 26.57 -9.74
N MET A 113 0.37 26.25 -10.24
CA MET A 113 0.08 26.19 -11.69
C MET A 113 0.38 27.50 -12.42
N ALA A 114 0.30 28.66 -11.74
CA ALA A 114 0.58 29.97 -12.34
C ALA A 114 2.08 30.29 -12.45
N ILE A 115 2.95 29.50 -11.82
CA ILE A 115 4.40 29.71 -11.82
C ILE A 115 4.97 29.29 -13.20
N PRO A 116 5.95 30.03 -13.75
CA PRO A 116 6.68 29.60 -14.94
C PRO A 116 7.20 28.16 -14.80
N ALA A 117 6.91 27.33 -15.79
CA ALA A 117 7.34 25.94 -15.82
C ALA A 117 8.85 25.87 -15.96
N TRP A 118 9.49 25.14 -15.05
CA TRP A 118 10.91 24.85 -15.18
C TRP A 118 11.16 24.05 -16.47
N GLY A 119 12.24 24.37 -17.18
CA GLY A 119 12.59 23.72 -18.45
C GLY A 119 11.98 24.40 -19.69
N PHE A 120 10.98 25.26 -19.54
CA PHE A 120 10.31 25.87 -20.69
C PHE A 120 10.24 27.40 -20.63
N GLU A 121 10.39 28.04 -21.78
CA GLU A 121 10.06 29.45 -22.00
C GLU A 121 8.59 29.57 -22.43
N ASN A 122 7.91 30.61 -21.95
CA ASN A 122 6.51 30.94 -22.28
C ASN A 122 5.48 29.87 -21.89
N MET A 123 5.78 29.05 -20.88
CA MET A 123 4.86 28.07 -20.32
C MET A 123 4.83 28.20 -18.79
N THR A 124 3.65 28.02 -18.20
CA THR A 124 3.46 27.85 -16.75
C THR A 124 3.17 26.39 -16.42
N TYR A 125 3.33 26.00 -15.15
CA TYR A 125 3.08 24.62 -14.73
C TYR A 125 1.64 24.16 -14.97
N GLY A 126 0.65 25.06 -15.12
CA GLY A 126 -0.73 24.70 -15.49
C GLY A 126 -0.97 24.52 -16.99
N GLN A 127 0.01 24.80 -17.85
CA GLN A 127 -0.15 24.85 -19.31
C GLN A 127 0.44 23.64 -20.06
N GLY A 128 1.00 22.67 -19.34
CA GLY A 128 1.69 21.48 -19.89
C GLY A 128 0.80 20.46 -20.60
N TYR A 129 -0.37 20.84 -21.12
CA TYR A 129 -1.26 19.94 -21.84
C TYR A 129 -0.80 19.65 -23.26
N PHE A 130 -0.80 18.37 -23.65
CA PHE A 130 -0.58 17.96 -25.03
C PHE A 130 -1.80 18.32 -25.89
N LYS A 131 -1.68 19.36 -26.71
CA LYS A 131 -2.79 19.92 -27.51
C LYS A 131 -3.51 18.89 -28.38
N PRO A 132 -2.83 17.92 -29.03
CA PRO A 132 -3.53 16.90 -29.81
C PRO A 132 -4.39 15.96 -28.95
N MET A 133 -3.98 15.71 -27.71
CA MET A 133 -4.69 14.82 -26.80
C MET A 133 -5.88 15.50 -26.14
N THR A 134 -5.78 16.80 -25.81
CA THR A 134 -6.94 17.58 -25.37
C THR A 134 -7.97 17.75 -26.50
N ALA A 135 -7.53 17.92 -27.74
CA ALA A 135 -8.42 17.90 -28.91
C ALA A 135 -9.08 16.53 -29.12
N LEU A 136 -8.38 15.43 -28.80
CA LEU A 136 -8.96 14.08 -28.83
C LEU A 136 -10.06 13.92 -27.76
N VAL A 137 -9.84 14.43 -26.54
CA VAL A 137 -10.87 14.46 -25.49
C VAL A 137 -12.13 15.19 -25.98
N GLU A 138 -11.99 16.38 -26.55
CA GLU A 138 -13.12 17.13 -27.13
C GLU A 138 -13.81 16.33 -28.25
N TYR A 139 -13.03 15.71 -29.14
CA TYR A 139 -13.53 14.92 -30.26
C TYR A 139 -14.36 13.70 -29.80
N LEU A 140 -13.90 12.99 -28.78
CA LEU A 140 -14.57 11.83 -28.19
C LEU A 140 -15.85 12.26 -27.45
N ALA A 141 -15.77 13.31 -26.64
CA ALA A 141 -16.93 13.83 -25.91
C ALA A 141 -18.04 14.30 -26.87
N GLY A 142 -17.67 14.96 -27.98
CA GLY A 142 -18.60 15.35 -29.04
C GLY A 142 -19.29 14.17 -29.75
N ARG A 143 -18.87 12.93 -29.47
CA ARG A 143 -19.45 11.68 -29.98
C ARG A 143 -20.06 10.81 -28.88
N GLY A 144 -20.37 11.42 -27.74
CA GLY A 144 -21.08 10.75 -26.64
C GLY A 144 -20.22 9.79 -25.83
N PHE A 145 -18.88 9.89 -25.89
CA PHE A 145 -18.03 9.15 -24.95
C PHE A 145 -18.08 9.78 -23.56
N LYS A 146 -18.25 8.94 -22.54
CA LYS A 146 -17.96 9.26 -21.15
C LYS A 146 -16.46 9.06 -20.94
N ILE A 147 -15.78 10.14 -20.62
CA ILE A 147 -14.32 10.14 -20.48
C ILE A 147 -13.97 10.19 -19.00
N PHE A 148 -13.03 9.34 -18.60
CA PHE A 148 -12.46 9.25 -17.26
C PHE A 148 -10.94 9.44 -17.34
N VAL A 149 -10.37 9.96 -16.27
CA VAL A 149 -8.92 9.98 -16.04
C VAL A 149 -8.59 8.97 -14.95
N SER A 150 -7.54 8.18 -15.14
CA SER A 150 -6.97 7.27 -14.13
C SER A 150 -5.48 7.50 -14.03
N SER A 151 -5.06 8.36 -13.10
CA SER A 151 -3.66 8.79 -12.92
C SER A 151 -2.99 8.11 -11.72
N GLY A 152 -1.67 7.96 -11.79
CA GLY A 152 -0.82 7.63 -10.64
C GLY A 152 -0.55 8.84 -9.72
N SER A 153 -0.94 10.05 -10.12
CA SER A 153 -0.83 11.28 -9.33
C SER A 153 -1.98 11.49 -8.37
N GLU A 154 -1.82 12.41 -7.42
CA GLU A 154 -2.84 12.68 -6.40
C GLU A 154 -4.13 13.22 -7.03
N ARG A 155 -5.27 12.65 -6.60
CA ARG A 155 -6.58 12.86 -7.20
C ARG A 155 -7.06 14.32 -7.15
N ALA A 156 -6.95 15.00 -6.02
CA ALA A 156 -7.38 16.39 -5.88
C ALA A 156 -6.52 17.35 -6.71
N MET A 157 -5.22 17.10 -6.80
CA MET A 157 -4.30 17.85 -7.65
C MET A 157 -4.65 17.71 -9.13
N VAL A 158 -4.87 16.48 -9.62
CA VAL A 158 -5.27 16.24 -11.02
C VAL A 158 -6.60 16.94 -11.33
N ARG A 159 -7.55 16.94 -10.38
CA ARG A 159 -8.82 17.68 -10.52
C ARG A 159 -8.61 19.19 -10.68
N GLU A 160 -7.70 19.79 -9.91
CA GLU A 160 -7.38 21.22 -10.04
C GLU A 160 -6.65 21.53 -11.34
N LEU A 161 -5.69 20.68 -11.75
CA LEU A 161 -5.00 20.83 -13.03
C LEU A 161 -5.97 20.87 -14.20
N MET A 162 -7.00 20.02 -14.17
CA MET A 162 -8.03 19.92 -15.22
C MET A 162 -9.03 21.07 -15.23
N SER A 163 -9.14 21.81 -14.13
CA SER A 163 -10.07 22.92 -13.97
C SER A 163 -9.84 24.00 -15.03
N GLY A 164 -10.92 24.43 -15.70
CA GLY A 164 -10.88 25.42 -16.78
C GLY A 164 -10.24 24.95 -18.10
N THR A 165 -9.71 23.72 -18.16
CA THR A 165 -9.10 23.17 -19.39
C THR A 165 -9.87 21.98 -19.94
N LEU A 166 -10.10 20.94 -19.11
CA LEU A 166 -10.75 19.69 -19.52
C LEU A 166 -12.06 19.42 -18.77
N ASP A 167 -12.33 20.14 -17.67
CA ASP A 167 -13.50 20.01 -16.80
C ASP A 167 -14.86 20.04 -17.53
N LYS A 168 -14.94 20.77 -18.64
CA LYS A 168 -16.10 20.80 -19.54
C LYS A 168 -16.47 19.42 -20.10
N TRP A 169 -15.49 18.57 -20.37
CA TRP A 169 -15.67 17.24 -20.98
C TRP A 169 -15.44 16.10 -20.00
N ILE A 170 -14.59 16.33 -18.99
CA ILE A 170 -14.25 15.38 -17.94
C ILE A 170 -14.53 16.06 -16.59
N PRO A 171 -15.76 15.94 -16.05
CA PRO A 171 -16.09 16.54 -14.77
C PRO A 171 -15.27 15.88 -13.64
N SER A 172 -15.07 16.59 -12.53
CA SER A 172 -14.08 16.21 -11.51
C SER A 172 -14.35 14.86 -10.85
N GLU A 173 -15.60 14.42 -10.78
CA GLU A 173 -15.97 13.09 -10.29
C GLU A 173 -15.48 11.93 -11.19
N ARG A 174 -15.04 12.22 -12.42
CA ARG A 174 -14.46 11.23 -13.35
C ARG A 174 -12.94 11.20 -13.34
N VAL A 175 -12.34 11.80 -12.32
CA VAL A 175 -10.90 11.73 -12.05
C VAL A 175 -10.65 10.72 -10.94
N ILE A 176 -9.98 9.64 -11.32
CA ILE A 176 -9.45 8.59 -10.47
C ILE A 176 -7.95 8.84 -10.34
N GLY A 177 -7.44 8.81 -9.11
CA GLY A 177 -6.05 9.13 -8.80
C GLY A 177 -5.59 8.42 -7.55
N SER A 178 -4.30 8.56 -7.25
CA SER A 178 -3.74 8.18 -5.94
C SER A 178 -4.44 8.96 -4.83
N THR A 179 -4.62 8.30 -3.69
CA THR A 179 -5.43 8.81 -2.59
C THR A 179 -4.55 9.12 -1.41
N PHE A 180 -4.55 10.38 -0.97
CA PHE A 180 -4.05 10.76 0.35
C PHE A 180 -5.19 10.63 1.36
N SER A 181 -4.87 10.24 2.58
CA SER A 181 -5.89 10.13 3.62
C SER A 181 -6.37 11.50 4.09
N LEU A 182 -7.60 11.48 4.59
CA LEU A 182 -8.29 12.65 5.11
C LEU A 182 -8.70 12.39 6.54
N THR A 183 -8.70 13.44 7.35
CA THR A 183 -9.19 13.42 8.73
C THR A 183 -10.07 14.63 8.99
N ALA A 184 -10.95 14.58 9.98
CA ALA A 184 -11.72 15.75 10.41
C ALA A 184 -10.98 16.51 11.53
N THR A 185 -11.11 17.84 11.56
CA THR A 185 -10.47 18.69 12.60
C THR A 185 -10.74 18.23 14.04
N GLY A 186 -11.93 17.71 14.34
CA GLY A 186 -12.31 17.22 15.67
C GLY A 186 -12.09 15.73 15.89
N GLN A 187 -11.63 14.98 14.88
CA GLN A 187 -11.51 13.51 14.94
C GLN A 187 -10.42 13.04 15.91
N GLY A 188 -9.27 13.74 15.93
CA GLY A 188 -8.10 13.31 16.70
C GLY A 188 -7.70 11.87 16.36
N ASP A 189 -7.41 11.07 17.39
CA ASP A 189 -7.06 9.66 17.23
C ASP A 189 -8.28 8.72 17.15
N THR A 190 -9.50 9.28 17.08
CA THR A 190 -10.73 8.46 17.01
C THR A 190 -10.84 7.86 15.61
N SER A 191 -10.98 6.53 15.53
CA SER A 191 -11.28 5.85 14.27
C SER A 191 -12.48 6.48 13.56
N GLY A 192 -12.41 6.61 12.23
CA GLY A 192 -13.49 7.17 11.42
C GLY A 192 -14.82 6.39 11.55
N ARG A 193 -14.78 5.11 11.95
CA ARG A 193 -15.97 4.30 12.24
C ARG A 193 -16.71 4.77 13.51
N SER A 194 -15.96 5.33 14.46
CA SER A 194 -16.46 5.77 15.77
C SER A 194 -16.60 7.29 15.88
N TYR A 195 -16.11 8.04 14.89
CA TYR A 195 -16.25 9.47 14.81
C TYR A 195 -17.43 9.89 13.92
N SER A 196 -18.23 10.84 14.40
CA SER A 196 -19.30 11.45 13.59
C SER A 196 -18.92 12.87 13.21
N PHE A 197 -18.84 13.14 11.91
CA PHE A 197 -18.56 14.47 11.38
C PHE A 197 -19.58 15.51 11.88
N THR A 198 -19.09 16.63 12.42
CA THR A 198 -19.91 17.68 13.03
C THR A 198 -19.96 18.95 12.17
N PRO A 199 -20.91 19.88 12.41
CA PRO A 199 -20.97 21.14 11.66
C PRO A 199 -19.75 22.07 11.84
N ASP A 200 -18.96 21.87 12.90
CA ASP A 200 -17.75 22.64 13.18
C ASP A 200 -16.50 21.99 12.58
N ASP A 201 -16.64 20.81 11.95
CA ASP A 201 -15.52 20.10 11.35
C ASP A 201 -15.16 20.60 9.95
N GLU A 202 -13.86 20.66 9.69
CA GLU A 202 -13.29 20.76 8.35
C GLU A 202 -12.56 19.46 8.00
N VAL A 203 -12.48 19.17 6.70
CA VAL A 203 -11.75 18.01 6.17
C VAL A 203 -10.31 18.42 5.88
N LEU A 204 -9.37 17.77 6.55
CA LEU A 204 -7.94 18.01 6.45
C LEU A 204 -7.24 16.88 5.70
N MET A 205 -6.15 17.22 5.02
CA MET A 205 -5.15 16.25 4.57
C MET A 205 -4.44 15.69 5.81
N GLU A 206 -4.47 14.37 6.01
CA GLU A 206 -3.90 13.77 7.23
C GLU A 206 -2.38 13.56 7.11
N GLY A 207 -1.88 13.36 5.89
CA GLY A 207 -0.44 13.27 5.63
C GLY A 207 0.08 11.92 5.18
N ASN A 208 -0.81 11.00 4.78
CA ASN A 208 -0.43 9.65 4.40
C ASN A 208 -0.97 9.28 3.01
N LEU A 209 -0.22 8.45 2.29
CA LEU A 209 -0.63 7.82 1.04
C LEU A 209 -1.39 6.53 1.34
N VAL A 210 -2.69 6.50 1.03
CA VAL A 210 -3.55 5.31 1.19
C VAL A 210 -3.37 4.35 0.02
N THR A 211 -3.35 4.88 -1.20
CA THR A 211 -3.24 4.04 -2.40
C THR A 211 -2.51 4.77 -3.50
N LYS A 212 -1.49 4.12 -4.07
CA LYS A 212 -0.86 4.55 -5.32
C LYS A 212 -1.61 3.92 -6.50
N ASN A 213 -2.28 4.73 -7.31
CA ASN A 213 -3.10 4.26 -8.43
C ASN A 213 -2.26 3.96 -9.70
N GLN A 214 -1.45 2.90 -9.65
CA GLN A 214 -0.61 2.45 -10.75
C GLN A 214 -0.77 0.94 -10.99
N LYS A 215 -0.39 0.47 -12.18
CA LYS A 215 -0.42 -0.96 -12.54
C LYS A 215 -1.81 -1.57 -12.26
N ALA A 216 -1.87 -2.67 -11.51
CA ALA A 216 -3.11 -3.37 -11.18
C ALA A 216 -4.15 -2.48 -10.47
N ASN A 217 -3.71 -1.54 -9.62
CA ASN A 217 -4.61 -0.62 -8.93
C ASN A 217 -5.42 0.27 -9.88
N LYS A 218 -4.91 0.55 -11.09
CA LYS A 218 -5.69 1.24 -12.12
C LYS A 218 -6.87 0.39 -12.60
N VAL A 219 -6.70 -0.92 -12.71
CA VAL A 219 -7.78 -1.85 -13.08
C VAL A 219 -8.81 -1.93 -11.97
N PHE A 220 -8.37 -2.09 -10.72
CA PHE A 220 -9.26 -2.15 -9.56
C PHE A 220 -10.07 -0.86 -9.43
N SER A 221 -9.42 0.30 -9.51
CA SER A 221 -10.11 1.59 -9.48
C SER A 221 -11.09 1.78 -10.65
N ILE A 222 -10.79 1.28 -11.85
CA ILE A 222 -11.73 1.29 -12.98
C ILE A 222 -12.97 0.43 -12.63
N VAL A 223 -12.78 -0.74 -12.03
CA VAL A 223 -13.89 -1.62 -11.62
C VAL A 223 -14.74 -0.94 -10.56
N ASP A 224 -14.12 -0.38 -9.53
CA ASP A 224 -14.80 0.19 -8.36
C ASP A 224 -15.51 1.52 -8.69
N GLU A 225 -14.83 2.42 -9.39
CA GLU A 225 -15.32 3.80 -9.61
C GLU A 225 -16.16 3.92 -10.90
N ILE A 226 -15.88 3.12 -11.93
CA ILE A 226 -16.61 3.18 -13.23
C ILE A 226 -17.67 2.08 -13.32
N GLY A 227 -17.40 0.88 -12.79
CA GLY A 227 -18.30 -0.26 -12.84
C GLY A 227 -18.48 -0.89 -14.24
N LYS A 228 -17.71 -0.43 -15.23
CA LYS A 228 -17.73 -0.92 -16.61
C LYS A 228 -16.33 -0.83 -17.23
N ALA A 229 -15.94 -1.86 -17.97
CA ALA A 229 -14.69 -1.84 -18.73
C ALA A 229 -14.71 -0.75 -19.82
N PRO A 230 -13.61 0.00 -20.00
CA PRO A 230 -13.51 0.97 -21.07
C PRO A 230 -13.42 0.29 -22.44
N VAL A 231 -13.95 0.96 -23.46
CA VAL A 231 -13.79 0.53 -24.86
C VAL A 231 -12.59 1.20 -25.54
N LEU A 232 -12.09 2.29 -24.95
CA LEU A 232 -10.87 2.98 -25.35
C LEU A 232 -10.00 3.27 -24.13
N VAL A 233 -8.71 2.94 -24.20
CA VAL A 233 -7.72 3.33 -23.19
C VAL A 233 -6.57 4.08 -23.84
N PHE A 234 -6.09 5.11 -23.15
CA PHE A 234 -4.92 5.89 -23.53
C PHE A 234 -3.93 5.94 -22.37
N GLY A 235 -2.66 5.66 -22.64
CA GLY A 235 -1.57 5.67 -21.64
C GLY A 235 -0.24 5.98 -22.31
N ASN A 236 0.86 5.98 -21.55
CA ASN A 236 2.21 6.28 -22.08
C ASN A 236 3.33 5.49 -21.40
N SER A 237 3.03 4.77 -20.33
CA SER A 237 4.05 4.12 -19.52
C SER A 237 3.73 2.65 -19.21
N SER A 238 4.72 1.97 -18.62
CA SER A 238 4.52 0.61 -18.08
C SER A 238 3.44 0.54 -16.99
N GLY A 239 3.18 1.65 -16.28
CA GLY A 239 2.16 1.73 -15.24
C GLY A 239 0.73 1.64 -15.79
N ASP A 240 0.56 1.86 -17.10
CA ASP A 240 -0.73 1.88 -17.79
C ASP A 240 -1.07 0.55 -18.49
N LEU A 241 -0.08 -0.35 -18.59
CA LEU A 241 -0.24 -1.61 -19.31
C LEU A 241 -1.41 -2.44 -18.75
N SER A 242 -1.62 -2.44 -17.43
CA SER A 242 -2.70 -3.18 -16.80
C SER A 242 -4.09 -2.70 -17.24
N MET A 243 -4.32 -1.38 -17.34
CA MET A 243 -5.61 -0.86 -17.83
C MET A 243 -5.77 -1.05 -19.34
N ALA A 244 -4.67 -1.03 -20.11
CA ALA A 244 -4.67 -1.37 -21.53
C ALA A 244 -5.06 -2.84 -21.76
N GLU A 245 -4.45 -3.77 -21.03
CA GLU A 245 -4.80 -5.19 -21.06
C GLU A 245 -6.27 -5.42 -20.68
N TYR A 246 -6.72 -4.80 -19.59
CA TYR A 246 -8.11 -4.93 -19.14
C TYR A 246 -9.11 -4.46 -20.20
N CYS A 247 -8.80 -3.38 -20.91
CA CYS A 247 -9.59 -2.89 -22.06
C CYS A 247 -9.64 -3.93 -23.19
N LEU A 248 -8.49 -4.51 -23.59
CA LEU A 248 -8.44 -5.52 -24.65
C LEU A 248 -9.18 -6.81 -24.26
N GLN A 249 -9.07 -7.25 -23.02
CA GLN A 249 -9.79 -8.42 -22.50
C GLN A 249 -11.30 -8.28 -22.64
N HIS A 250 -11.81 -7.05 -22.65
CA HIS A 250 -13.23 -6.72 -22.80
C HIS A 250 -13.60 -6.24 -24.21
N GLY A 251 -12.74 -6.49 -25.21
CA GLY A 251 -13.00 -6.17 -26.62
C GLY A 251 -12.81 -4.70 -26.99
N GLY A 252 -12.20 -3.90 -26.11
CA GLY A 252 -11.82 -2.52 -26.37
C GLY A 252 -10.51 -2.38 -27.14
N SER A 253 -9.99 -1.16 -27.22
CA SER A 253 -8.71 -0.86 -27.88
C SER A 253 -7.87 0.11 -27.05
N ALA A 254 -6.57 -0.18 -26.96
CA ALA A 254 -5.62 0.66 -26.23
C ALA A 254 -4.67 1.39 -27.19
N PHE A 255 -4.41 2.67 -26.89
CA PHE A 255 -3.52 3.55 -27.64
C PHE A 255 -2.48 4.16 -26.70
N MET A 256 -1.23 3.76 -26.87
CA MET A 256 -0.14 4.13 -26.00
C MET A 256 0.74 5.21 -26.67
N LEU A 257 0.88 6.36 -26.03
CA LEU A 257 1.71 7.45 -26.50
C LEU A 257 3.19 7.08 -26.35
N LEU A 258 3.98 7.48 -27.34
CA LEU A 258 5.42 7.39 -27.32
C LEU A 258 5.97 8.79 -27.13
N CYS A 259 6.59 9.05 -25.98
CA CYS A 259 7.30 10.30 -25.66
C CYS A 259 8.64 10.36 -26.42
N ASP A 260 8.59 10.34 -27.76
CA ASP A 260 9.72 10.19 -28.68
C ASP A 260 10.18 11.51 -29.34
N ASP A 261 9.70 12.64 -28.85
CA ASP A 261 10.02 13.96 -29.38
C ASP A 261 11.03 14.71 -28.50
N LEU A 262 12.28 14.75 -28.97
CA LEU A 262 13.38 15.49 -28.34
C LEU A 262 13.53 16.93 -28.87
N GLU A 263 12.72 17.36 -29.83
CA GLU A 263 12.81 18.71 -30.41
C GLU A 263 11.83 19.66 -29.71
N ARG A 264 10.59 19.20 -29.54
CA ARG A 264 9.48 19.98 -29.00
C ARG A 264 9.17 19.67 -27.53
N ASP A 265 9.68 18.54 -27.04
CA ASP A 265 9.56 18.10 -25.64
C ASP A 265 10.89 17.49 -25.14
N TYR A 266 10.91 17.04 -23.89
CA TYR A 266 12.02 16.33 -23.26
C TYR A 266 11.77 14.81 -23.22
N GLY A 267 11.36 14.23 -24.35
CA GLY A 267 11.12 12.79 -24.48
C GLY A 267 12.34 11.91 -24.19
N ASP A 268 12.18 10.59 -24.35
CA ASP A 268 13.29 9.63 -24.24
C ASP A 268 13.13 8.54 -25.31
N LEU A 269 14.03 8.56 -26.29
CA LEU A 269 14.00 7.62 -27.42
C LEU A 269 14.21 6.16 -26.98
N LYS A 270 15.06 5.91 -25.97
CA LYS A 270 15.35 4.55 -25.49
C LYS A 270 14.14 3.96 -24.78
N THR A 271 13.51 4.75 -23.91
CA THR A 271 12.26 4.39 -23.24
C THR A 271 11.14 4.19 -24.25
N ALA A 272 10.95 5.15 -25.17
CA ALA A 272 9.92 5.07 -26.20
C ALA A 272 10.09 3.85 -27.12
N ASP A 273 11.32 3.51 -27.53
CA ASP A 273 11.59 2.33 -28.35
C ASP A 273 11.28 1.02 -27.61
N LYS A 274 11.69 0.91 -26.34
CA LYS A 274 11.37 -0.25 -25.48
C LYS A 274 9.85 -0.39 -25.29
N PHE A 275 9.18 0.73 -25.03
CA PHE A 275 7.75 0.75 -24.78
C PHE A 275 6.94 0.41 -26.05
N LYS A 276 7.36 0.95 -27.20
CA LYS A 276 6.80 0.60 -28.52
C LYS A 276 6.86 -0.89 -28.80
N LYS A 277 8.00 -1.53 -28.49
CA LYS A 277 8.14 -2.99 -28.63
C LYS A 277 7.14 -3.75 -27.74
N THR A 278 7.01 -3.33 -26.49
CA THR A 278 6.06 -3.92 -25.52
C THR A 278 4.61 -3.79 -26.03
N CYS A 279 4.25 -2.62 -26.55
CA CYS A 279 2.93 -2.37 -27.15
C CYS A 279 2.66 -3.30 -28.34
N GLN A 280 3.64 -3.49 -29.22
CA GLN A 280 3.50 -4.38 -30.38
C GLN A 280 3.31 -5.85 -29.97
N GLU A 281 4.03 -6.30 -28.95
CA GLU A 281 3.91 -7.67 -28.41
C GLU A 281 2.55 -7.91 -27.74
N SER A 282 1.96 -6.85 -27.14
CA SER A 282 0.70 -6.91 -26.39
C SER A 282 -0.54 -6.55 -27.23
N GLY A 283 -0.36 -6.20 -28.51
CA GLY A 283 -1.46 -5.83 -29.41
C GLY A 283 -1.99 -4.41 -29.22
N PHE A 284 -1.29 -3.55 -28.49
CA PHE A 284 -1.65 -2.15 -28.33
C PHE A 284 -1.24 -1.31 -29.53
N HIS A 285 -2.02 -0.27 -29.81
CA HIS A 285 -1.65 0.73 -30.81
C HIS A 285 -0.69 1.75 -30.19
N THR A 286 0.23 2.29 -30.99
CA THR A 286 1.15 3.33 -30.52
C THR A 286 0.88 4.65 -31.23
N VAL A 287 1.04 5.77 -30.51
CA VAL A 287 0.93 7.13 -31.06
C VAL A 287 2.27 7.84 -30.88
N SER A 288 2.98 8.13 -31.97
CA SER A 288 4.26 8.86 -31.89
C SER A 288 4.00 10.35 -31.74
N MET A 289 4.50 10.97 -30.67
CA MET A 289 4.42 12.42 -30.50
C MET A 289 5.21 13.12 -31.61
N LYS A 290 6.39 12.61 -31.94
CA LYS A 290 7.25 13.17 -32.98
C LYS A 290 6.57 13.18 -34.35
N GLU A 291 6.05 12.04 -34.77
CA GLU A 291 5.57 11.85 -36.14
C GLU A 291 4.11 12.30 -36.32
N GLU A 292 3.28 12.25 -35.27
CA GLU A 292 1.84 12.46 -35.38
C GLU A 292 1.35 13.78 -34.79
N PHE A 293 2.11 14.43 -33.91
CA PHE A 293 1.70 15.72 -33.36
C PHE A 293 2.25 16.84 -34.24
N ALA A 294 1.37 17.77 -34.63
CA ALA A 294 1.80 18.98 -35.34
C ALA A 294 2.51 19.97 -34.38
N SER A 295 1.99 20.06 -33.15
CA SER A 295 2.53 20.82 -32.03
C SER A 295 2.21 20.07 -30.73
N ILE A 296 3.06 20.20 -29.71
CA ILE A 296 2.87 19.54 -28.41
C ILE A 296 2.16 20.50 -27.46
N PHE A 297 2.81 21.60 -27.08
CA PHE A 297 2.28 22.58 -26.11
C PHE A 297 1.74 23.88 -26.76
N GLY A 298 2.10 24.16 -28.01
CA GLY A 298 1.87 25.44 -28.70
C GLY A 298 3.14 25.91 -29.42
N ASP A 299 3.01 26.84 -30.37
CA ASP A 299 4.14 27.28 -31.22
C ASP A 299 5.04 28.29 -30.50
N GLU A 300 4.54 28.90 -29.43
CA GLU A 300 5.20 29.90 -28.59
C GLU A 300 6.07 29.28 -27.48
N VAL A 301 5.81 28.03 -27.11
CA VAL A 301 6.53 27.30 -26.06
C VAL A 301 7.85 26.80 -26.62
N LYS A 302 8.93 27.04 -25.86
CA LYS A 302 10.28 26.59 -26.23
C LYS A 302 10.96 25.93 -25.06
N LYS A 303 11.80 24.95 -25.35
CA LYS A 303 12.72 24.41 -24.36
C LYS A 303 13.78 25.43 -24.00
N THR A 304 14.16 25.46 -22.74
CA THR A 304 15.25 26.32 -22.26
C THR A 304 16.59 25.70 -22.59
N ALA A 305 17.50 26.49 -23.19
CA ALA A 305 18.81 26.04 -23.67
C ALA A 305 19.73 25.49 -22.55
N GLU A 306 19.50 25.90 -21.30
CA GLU A 306 20.25 25.45 -20.12
C GLU A 306 20.16 23.93 -19.91
N TYR A 307 19.07 23.30 -20.37
CA TYR A 307 18.79 21.88 -20.17
C TYR A 307 18.81 21.07 -21.47
N GLU A 308 19.04 21.70 -22.63
CA GLU A 308 19.12 21.03 -23.94
C GLU A 308 20.29 20.04 -24.05
N ASN A 309 21.38 20.24 -23.30
CA ASN A 309 22.59 19.40 -23.36
C ASN A 309 22.70 18.33 -22.27
N LYS A 310 21.74 18.25 -21.33
CA LYS A 310 21.74 17.24 -20.25
C LYS A 310 20.74 16.11 -20.49
N ALA A 311 19.73 16.32 -21.33
CA ALA A 311 18.83 15.27 -21.80
C ALA A 311 19.47 14.27 -22.78
N ALA A 312 20.71 14.52 -23.22
CA ALA A 312 21.41 13.74 -24.25
C ALA A 312 22.46 12.74 -23.72
N ALA A 313 22.70 12.70 -22.40
CA ALA A 313 23.62 11.75 -21.78
C ALA A 313 22.82 10.80 -20.87
N ASP A 314 22.59 9.59 -21.38
CA ASP A 314 22.09 8.42 -20.65
C ASP A 314 20.71 8.55 -19.97
N GLY A 315 19.66 8.57 -20.82
CA GLY A 315 18.32 8.02 -20.60
C GLY A 315 17.65 8.24 -19.23
N PHE A 316 16.57 9.03 -19.22
CA PHE A 316 15.53 8.89 -18.20
C PHE A 316 14.79 7.56 -18.46
N SER A 317 15.24 6.49 -17.81
CA SER A 317 14.54 5.21 -17.80
C SER A 317 13.18 5.41 -17.12
N GLU A 318 12.07 5.26 -17.87
CA GLU A 318 10.91 4.69 -17.18
C GLU A 318 11.30 3.27 -16.82
N THR A 319 11.19 2.97 -15.52
CA THR A 319 11.45 1.70 -14.83
C THR A 319 12.92 1.42 -14.50
N LYS A 320 13.22 1.34 -13.19
CA LYS A 320 13.10 0.09 -12.41
C LYS A 320 13.13 0.32 -10.89
N THR A 321 12.00 0.17 -10.21
CA THR A 321 11.95 -0.47 -8.87
C THR A 321 11.90 -1.99 -9.07
N GLU A 322 12.84 -2.51 -9.84
CA GLU A 322 12.99 -3.94 -10.16
C GLU A 322 14.47 -4.25 -10.37
N ALA A 323 15.10 -4.74 -9.31
CA ALA A 323 16.45 -5.27 -9.31
C ALA A 323 16.66 -6.27 -10.47
N ALA A 324 17.69 -6.06 -11.29
CA ALA A 324 18.21 -7.10 -12.18
C ALA A 324 19.73 -7.07 -12.23
N ALA A 325 20.31 -8.24 -11.95
CA ALA A 325 21.74 -8.54 -11.98
C ALA A 325 22.27 -8.75 -13.41
N ALA A 326 23.53 -8.34 -13.67
CA ALA A 326 24.63 -9.24 -14.10
C ALA A 326 25.98 -8.50 -14.29
N GLU A 327 26.96 -8.90 -13.47
CA GLU A 327 28.45 -8.99 -13.58
C GLU A 327 29.21 -8.18 -14.66
N THR A 328 30.34 -7.50 -14.37
CA THR A 328 31.62 -8.06 -13.87
C THR A 328 32.57 -7.05 -13.16
N VAL A 329 33.07 -7.48 -11.99
CA VAL A 329 34.44 -7.36 -11.39
C VAL A 329 35.23 -6.05 -11.53
N ASN A 330 35.33 -5.29 -10.43
CA ASN A 330 36.64 -4.96 -9.83
C ASN A 330 36.55 -4.66 -8.32
N SER A 331 37.66 -4.93 -7.63
CA SER A 331 37.84 -5.22 -6.20
C SER A 331 37.39 -4.18 -5.16
N GLY A 332 36.71 -4.67 -4.11
CA GLY A 332 37.08 -4.38 -2.72
C GLY A 332 36.12 -3.55 -1.85
N ASN A 333 34.97 -4.12 -1.45
CA ASN A 333 34.39 -4.00 -0.08
C ASN A 333 33.11 -4.84 0.01
N THR A 334 32.87 -5.45 1.17
CA THR A 334 31.80 -6.44 1.44
C THR A 334 30.39 -5.79 1.42
N PRO A 335 29.36 -6.34 0.75
CA PRO A 335 28.01 -5.77 0.70
C PRO A 335 27.17 -6.10 1.94
N GLU A 336 26.36 -5.13 2.37
CA GLU A 336 25.19 -5.29 3.24
C GLU A 336 24.10 -6.11 2.49
N ALA A 337 23.37 -6.98 3.18
CA ALA A 337 22.42 -7.91 2.55
C ALA A 337 21.08 -7.22 2.27
N ASP A 338 20.57 -7.34 1.04
CA ASP A 338 19.30 -6.79 0.57
C ASP A 338 18.26 -7.92 0.48
N ARG A 339 17.58 -8.19 1.60
CA ARG A 339 16.58 -9.26 1.76
C ARG A 339 15.33 -8.97 0.95
N LEU A 340 14.92 -7.70 0.85
CA LEU A 340 13.73 -7.28 0.12
C LEU A 340 13.87 -7.56 -1.38
N SER A 341 15.04 -7.28 -1.97
CA SER A 341 15.34 -7.65 -3.36
C SER A 341 15.39 -9.16 -3.56
N GLU A 342 15.89 -9.94 -2.59
CA GLU A 342 15.86 -11.40 -2.68
C GLU A 342 14.42 -11.93 -2.77
N ILE A 343 13.51 -11.42 -1.93
CA ILE A 343 12.08 -11.78 -1.93
C ILE A 343 11.45 -11.40 -3.27
N LYS A 344 11.59 -10.14 -3.70
CA LYS A 344 11.00 -9.64 -4.96
C LYS A 344 11.53 -10.38 -6.18
N LYS A 345 12.83 -10.69 -6.22
CA LYS A 345 13.43 -11.46 -7.32
C LYS A 345 12.97 -12.91 -7.33
N ARG A 346 12.76 -13.51 -6.16
CA ARG A 346 12.21 -14.87 -6.04
C ARG A 346 10.73 -14.92 -6.38
N GLY A 347 10.02 -13.80 -6.21
CA GLY A 347 8.58 -13.68 -6.44
C GLY A 347 7.73 -14.39 -5.38
N VAL A 348 8.33 -14.76 -4.23
CA VAL A 348 7.64 -15.47 -3.14
C VAL A 348 8.16 -15.00 -1.78
N LEU A 349 7.25 -14.54 -0.91
CA LEU A 349 7.48 -14.29 0.51
C LEU A 349 7.36 -15.60 1.30
N LEU A 350 8.43 -16.01 1.99
CA LEU A 350 8.44 -17.18 2.85
C LEU A 350 8.14 -16.78 4.29
N VAL A 351 7.00 -17.22 4.82
CA VAL A 351 6.54 -16.88 6.16
C VAL A 351 6.58 -18.09 7.09
N GLY A 352 7.40 -18.00 8.13
CA GLY A 352 7.47 -19.00 9.20
C GLY A 352 6.22 -18.95 10.09
N ALA A 353 5.53 -20.08 10.23
CA ALA A 353 4.35 -20.20 11.10
C ALA A 353 4.24 -21.58 11.76
N THR A 354 3.82 -21.62 13.03
CA THR A 354 3.65 -22.87 13.78
C THR A 354 2.39 -23.63 13.37
N GLY A 355 1.33 -22.91 12.97
CA GLY A 355 0.08 -23.50 12.53
C GLY A 355 -0.74 -24.17 13.63
N ASP A 356 -0.45 -23.89 14.90
CA ASP A 356 -1.08 -24.53 16.06
C ASP A 356 -1.81 -23.57 17.00
N TYR A 357 -1.87 -22.27 16.67
CA TYR A 357 -2.29 -21.21 17.58
C TYR A 357 -3.48 -20.41 17.04
N ARG A 358 -4.70 -20.84 17.34
CA ARG A 358 -5.92 -20.08 17.05
C ARG A 358 -6.06 -18.91 18.06
N PRO A 359 -6.50 -17.72 17.64
CA PRO A 359 -6.96 -17.34 16.30
C PRO A 359 -5.85 -16.75 15.39
N MET A 360 -4.57 -16.88 15.76
CA MET A 360 -3.46 -16.21 15.08
C MET A 360 -3.01 -16.92 13.80
N SER A 361 -2.65 -18.19 13.90
CA SER A 361 -2.18 -19.01 12.80
C SER A 361 -2.47 -20.49 13.06
N TYR A 362 -3.39 -21.05 12.29
CA TYR A 362 -3.78 -22.44 12.34
C TYR A 362 -3.59 -23.09 10.98
N ARG A 363 -2.94 -24.25 10.94
CA ARG A 363 -2.75 -25.02 9.71
C ARG A 363 -3.80 -26.12 9.64
N GLU A 364 -4.72 -26.00 8.70
CA GLU A 364 -5.78 -26.97 8.47
C GLU A 364 -5.16 -28.35 8.14
N PRO A 365 -5.47 -29.42 8.89
CA PRO A 365 -4.83 -30.72 8.70
C PRO A 365 -5.10 -31.34 7.32
N ASP A 366 -6.28 -31.09 6.77
CA ASP A 366 -6.75 -31.71 5.53
C ASP A 366 -6.26 -30.98 4.27
N THR A 367 -6.29 -29.64 4.27
CA THR A 367 -5.88 -28.83 3.11
C THR A 367 -4.42 -28.38 3.20
N GLY A 368 -3.90 -28.26 4.42
CA GLY A 368 -2.58 -27.67 4.69
C GLY A 368 -2.55 -26.15 4.56
N GLU A 369 -3.70 -25.51 4.34
CA GLU A 369 -3.87 -24.06 4.29
C GLU A 369 -3.73 -23.47 5.70
N TYR A 370 -3.30 -22.21 5.76
CA TYR A 370 -3.19 -21.47 6.99
C TYR A 370 -4.38 -20.54 7.14
N TRP A 371 -4.87 -20.41 8.36
CA TRP A 371 -6.04 -19.61 8.72
C TRP A 371 -5.74 -18.81 9.99
N GLY A 372 -6.23 -17.57 10.06
CA GLY A 372 -6.18 -16.73 11.25
C GLY A 372 -5.60 -15.35 10.98
N PHE A 373 -5.58 -14.52 12.02
CA PHE A 373 -5.15 -13.12 11.97
C PHE A 373 -3.79 -12.93 11.28
N ASP A 374 -2.76 -13.68 11.69
CA ASP A 374 -1.42 -13.56 11.12
C ASP A 374 -1.31 -14.23 9.75
N ALA A 375 -2.23 -15.12 9.40
CA ALA A 375 -2.26 -15.73 8.07
C ALA A 375 -2.70 -14.69 7.04
N ASP A 376 -3.77 -13.96 7.33
CA ASP A 376 -4.30 -12.91 6.46
C ASP A 376 -3.40 -11.67 6.47
N LEU A 377 -2.83 -11.29 7.61
CA LEU A 377 -1.82 -10.21 7.67
C LEU A 377 -0.58 -10.54 6.81
N ALA A 378 -0.18 -11.81 6.75
CA ALA A 378 0.91 -12.26 5.89
C ALA A 378 0.52 -12.26 4.40
N GLU A 379 -0.75 -12.46 4.07
CA GLU A 379 -1.29 -12.33 2.71
C GLU A 379 -1.32 -10.86 2.29
N ASP A 380 -1.85 -9.97 3.14
CA ASP A 380 -1.86 -8.52 2.94
C ASP A 380 -0.43 -7.98 2.72
N LEU A 381 0.57 -8.50 3.47
CA LEU A 381 1.98 -8.14 3.29
C LEU A 381 2.56 -8.66 1.97
N ALA A 382 2.23 -9.88 1.55
CA ALA A 382 2.70 -10.46 0.29
C ALA A 382 2.12 -9.68 -0.92
N ASP A 383 0.85 -9.30 -0.83
CA ASP A 383 0.15 -8.48 -1.81
C ASP A 383 0.78 -7.08 -1.91
N SER A 384 1.09 -6.46 -0.77
CA SER A 384 1.80 -5.17 -0.71
C SER A 384 3.20 -5.25 -1.37
N LEU A 385 3.89 -6.38 -1.21
CA LEU A 385 5.18 -6.66 -1.85
C LEU A 385 5.07 -7.01 -3.35
N GLY A 386 3.87 -7.38 -3.82
CA GLY A 386 3.61 -7.85 -5.18
C GLY A 386 4.23 -9.23 -5.47
N VAL A 387 4.21 -10.14 -4.49
CA VAL A 387 4.79 -11.49 -4.59
C VAL A 387 3.81 -12.54 -4.07
N ASP A 388 4.01 -13.81 -4.43
CA ASP A 388 3.20 -14.90 -3.88
C ASP A 388 3.54 -15.15 -2.40
N LEU A 389 2.59 -15.66 -1.62
CA LEU A 389 2.81 -16.10 -0.24
C LEU A 389 3.09 -17.60 -0.17
N GLN A 390 4.09 -18.00 0.64
CA GLN A 390 4.28 -19.39 1.03
C GLN A 390 4.62 -19.52 2.51
N PHE A 391 3.76 -20.24 3.24
CA PHE A 391 4.06 -20.61 4.62
C PHE A 391 5.11 -21.74 4.71
N VAL A 392 6.02 -21.58 5.67
CA VAL A 392 7.06 -22.56 6.02
C VAL A 392 6.80 -23.05 7.45
N PRO A 393 6.43 -24.33 7.63
CA PRO A 393 6.14 -24.87 8.96
C PRO A 393 7.34 -24.80 9.91
N THR A 394 7.11 -24.31 11.13
CA THR A 394 8.05 -24.34 12.25
C THR A 394 7.32 -24.77 13.54
N SER A 395 7.96 -24.66 14.70
CA SER A 395 7.37 -24.98 16.01
C SER A 395 7.88 -24.00 17.06
N TRP A 396 7.15 -23.79 18.15
CA TRP A 396 7.61 -22.91 19.23
C TRP A 396 9.03 -23.22 19.74
N PRO A 397 9.43 -24.50 19.92
CA PRO A 397 10.81 -24.83 20.31
C PRO A 397 11.87 -24.50 19.26
N THR A 398 11.53 -24.54 17.96
CA THR A 398 12.51 -24.34 16.87
C THR A 398 12.42 -22.97 16.20
N LEU A 399 11.41 -22.16 16.52
CA LEU A 399 11.12 -20.87 15.86
C LEU A 399 12.35 -19.96 15.76
N MET A 400 13.07 -19.76 16.86
CA MET A 400 14.25 -18.90 16.87
C MET A 400 15.39 -19.50 16.03
N ASP A 401 15.69 -20.79 16.21
CA ASP A 401 16.75 -21.46 15.45
C ASP A 401 16.45 -21.48 13.95
N ASP A 402 15.18 -21.67 13.57
CA ASP A 402 14.71 -21.67 12.18
C ASP A 402 14.78 -20.27 11.55
N THR A 403 14.46 -19.23 12.34
CA THR A 403 14.62 -17.82 11.95
C THR A 403 16.09 -17.50 11.70
N LEU A 404 16.97 -17.81 12.66
CA LEU A 404 18.40 -17.53 12.56
C LEU A 404 19.09 -18.34 11.44
N ALA A 405 18.55 -19.50 11.10
CA ALA A 405 18.99 -20.31 9.97
C ALA A 405 18.49 -19.79 8.61
N GLY A 406 17.60 -18.79 8.58
CA GLY A 406 17.03 -18.24 7.35
C GLY A 406 16.15 -19.22 6.59
N LYS A 407 15.41 -20.09 7.29
CA LYS A 407 14.48 -21.04 6.65
C LYS A 407 13.28 -20.35 5.96
N PHE A 408 12.97 -19.14 6.42
CA PHE A 408 11.93 -18.25 5.93
C PHE A 408 12.44 -16.81 6.06
N ASP A 409 11.82 -15.86 5.37
CA ASP A 409 12.27 -14.46 5.39
C ASP A 409 11.84 -13.76 6.69
N LEU A 410 10.64 -14.06 7.16
CA LEU A 410 10.07 -13.56 8.41
C LEU A 410 9.14 -14.61 9.03
N ALA A 411 8.77 -14.44 10.29
CA ALA A 411 7.75 -15.25 10.96
C ALA A 411 6.66 -14.37 11.58
N ALA A 412 5.41 -14.76 11.33
CA ALA A 412 4.19 -14.14 11.86
C ALA A 412 3.23 -15.28 12.28
N CYS A 413 3.05 -15.44 13.59
CA CYS A 413 2.23 -16.50 14.18
C CYS A 413 2.00 -16.29 15.70
N GLY A 414 1.76 -15.06 16.13
CA GLY A 414 1.42 -14.72 17.51
C GLY A 414 2.64 -14.51 18.38
N ILE A 415 3.71 -13.95 17.80
CA ILE A 415 5.02 -13.88 18.45
C ILE A 415 5.09 -12.66 19.35
N THR A 416 5.06 -12.88 20.68
CA THR A 416 5.25 -11.81 21.65
C THR A 416 6.60 -11.10 21.53
N ILE A 417 6.60 -9.79 21.56
CA ILE A 417 7.80 -8.98 21.59
C ILE A 417 8.51 -9.14 22.94
N THR A 418 9.79 -9.56 22.95
CA THR A 418 10.61 -9.65 24.16
C THR A 418 12.05 -9.21 23.92
N ASP A 419 12.71 -8.67 24.95
CA ASP A 419 14.12 -8.25 24.87
C ASP A 419 15.05 -9.42 24.49
N ALA A 420 14.78 -10.62 25.00
CA ALA A 420 15.55 -11.82 24.68
C ALA A 420 15.46 -12.22 23.19
N ARG A 421 14.33 -11.92 22.53
CA ARG A 421 14.18 -12.11 21.08
C ARG A 421 14.91 -10.99 20.32
N LYS A 422 14.75 -9.73 20.72
CA LYS A 422 15.45 -8.56 20.12
C LYS A 422 16.98 -8.67 20.21
N GLU A 423 17.51 -9.33 21.24
CA GLU A 423 18.95 -9.55 21.37
C GLU A 423 19.48 -10.50 20.28
N GLN A 424 18.66 -11.46 19.83
CA GLN A 424 19.06 -12.52 18.90
C GLN A 424 18.67 -12.22 17.45
N ALA A 425 17.52 -11.58 17.23
CA ALA A 425 16.86 -11.39 15.95
C ALA A 425 16.27 -9.97 15.84
N LEU A 426 15.84 -9.58 14.64
CA LEU A 426 15.07 -8.36 14.42
C LEU A 426 13.59 -8.62 14.74
N MET A 427 12.89 -7.60 15.23
CA MET A 427 11.44 -7.65 15.33
C MET A 427 10.81 -6.31 14.95
N SER A 428 9.64 -6.40 14.34
CA SER A 428 8.83 -5.23 13.98
C SER A 428 8.33 -4.47 15.21
N GLU A 429 7.71 -3.33 14.95
CA GLU A 429 6.79 -2.68 15.88
C GLU A 429 5.59 -3.57 16.20
N GLY A 430 4.93 -3.26 17.32
CA GLY A 430 3.78 -4.01 17.82
C GLY A 430 2.54 -3.76 16.99
N TYR A 431 1.89 -4.83 16.51
CA TYR A 431 0.65 -4.73 15.72
C TYR A 431 -0.61 -5.14 16.48
N LEU A 432 -0.47 -5.82 17.62
CA LEU A 432 -1.61 -6.23 18.43
C LEU A 432 -1.23 -6.29 19.91
N VAL A 433 -2.07 -5.71 20.77
CA VAL A 433 -1.89 -5.76 22.23
C VAL A 433 -2.00 -7.21 22.71
N ASN A 434 -1.17 -7.57 23.66
CA ASN A 434 -1.12 -8.91 24.22
C ASN A 434 -0.85 -8.90 25.73
N GLY A 435 -1.27 -9.97 26.40
CA GLY A 435 -1.08 -10.13 27.84
C GLY A 435 -1.48 -11.51 28.33
N LYS A 436 -0.81 -12.03 29.36
CA LYS A 436 -1.19 -13.30 29.98
C LYS A 436 -2.45 -13.14 30.82
N THR A 437 -3.45 -13.96 30.55
CA THR A 437 -4.71 -14.04 31.26
C THR A 437 -5.06 -15.50 31.53
N ILE A 438 -6.30 -15.74 31.96
CA ILE A 438 -6.84 -17.08 32.16
C ILE A 438 -8.12 -17.32 31.36
N ILE A 439 -8.33 -18.58 30.99
CA ILE A 439 -9.65 -19.13 30.68
C ILE A 439 -10.05 -20.04 31.84
N CYS A 440 -11.28 -19.91 32.32
CA CYS A 440 -11.88 -20.78 33.34
C CYS A 440 -13.34 -21.10 32.97
N ARG A 441 -14.04 -21.89 33.78
CA ARG A 441 -15.49 -22.06 33.62
C ARG A 441 -16.23 -20.79 34.00
N SER A 442 -17.30 -20.45 33.29
CA SER A 442 -18.11 -19.24 33.54
C SER A 442 -18.65 -19.18 34.98
N GLU A 443 -19.02 -20.32 35.56
CA GLU A 443 -19.48 -20.41 36.95
C GLU A 443 -18.37 -20.15 38.00
N ASP A 444 -17.11 -20.24 37.58
CA ASP A 444 -15.94 -20.07 38.42
C ASP A 444 -15.24 -18.72 38.25
N ALA A 445 -15.69 -17.88 37.31
CA ALA A 445 -15.06 -16.59 36.98
C ALA A 445 -14.83 -15.70 38.23
N ALA A 446 -15.81 -15.62 39.13
CA ALA A 446 -15.71 -14.83 40.36
C ALA A 446 -14.71 -15.38 41.40
N LYS A 447 -14.17 -16.60 41.19
CA LYS A 447 -13.17 -17.22 42.08
C LYS A 447 -11.74 -16.81 41.72
N TYR A 448 -11.50 -16.36 40.49
CA TYR A 448 -10.18 -16.17 39.92
C TYR A 448 -10.00 -14.73 39.43
N THR A 449 -9.67 -13.85 40.38
CA THR A 449 -9.60 -12.40 40.16
C THR A 449 -8.18 -11.85 40.16
N ASP A 450 -7.20 -12.66 40.54
CA ASP A 450 -5.79 -12.29 40.64
C ASP A 450 -4.92 -13.55 40.90
N LEU A 451 -3.59 -13.38 40.88
CA LEU A 451 -2.67 -14.49 41.13
C LEU A 451 -2.81 -15.11 42.54
N GLU A 452 -3.19 -14.33 43.56
CA GLU A 452 -3.36 -14.84 44.93
C GLU A 452 -4.56 -15.79 45.03
N SER A 453 -5.65 -15.44 44.34
CA SER A 453 -6.86 -16.25 44.28
C SER A 453 -6.64 -17.58 43.55
N ILE A 454 -5.72 -17.59 42.57
CA ILE A 454 -5.36 -18.73 41.71
C ILE A 454 -4.28 -19.62 42.34
N ASN A 455 -3.24 -19.05 42.97
CA ASN A 455 -2.08 -19.79 43.48
C ASN A 455 -2.40 -20.58 44.76
N LYS A 456 -3.19 -21.65 44.62
CA LYS A 456 -3.61 -22.53 45.71
C LYS A 456 -3.47 -24.01 45.33
N PRO A 457 -3.11 -24.90 46.29
CA PRO A 457 -2.95 -26.34 46.06
C PRO A 457 -4.12 -27.04 45.38
N GLU A 458 -5.34 -26.59 45.65
CA GLU A 458 -6.57 -27.17 45.08
C GLU A 458 -6.85 -26.76 43.64
N VAL A 459 -6.19 -25.72 43.11
CA VAL A 459 -6.43 -25.22 41.75
C VAL A 459 -5.58 -26.02 40.75
N ARG A 460 -6.23 -26.57 39.72
CA ARG A 460 -5.57 -27.30 38.64
C ARG A 460 -5.39 -26.37 37.44
N VAL A 461 -4.15 -26.06 37.10
CA VAL A 461 -3.81 -25.18 35.98
C VAL A 461 -3.29 -26.02 34.83
N MET A 462 -3.88 -25.90 33.65
CA MET A 462 -3.43 -26.58 32.44
C MET A 462 -2.69 -25.61 31.51
N VAL A 463 -1.57 -26.05 30.94
CA VAL A 463 -0.73 -25.26 30.00
C VAL A 463 -0.18 -26.15 28.89
N ASN A 464 0.16 -25.54 27.75
CA ASN A 464 0.92 -26.19 26.69
C ASN A 464 2.44 -26.22 27.02
N PRO A 465 3.18 -27.25 26.55
CA PRO A 465 4.60 -27.42 26.87
C PRO A 465 5.51 -26.40 26.17
N GLY A 466 6.61 -26.03 26.84
CA GLY A 466 7.79 -25.40 26.23
C GLY A 466 7.69 -23.90 25.91
N GLY A 467 6.51 -23.30 26.05
CA GLY A 467 6.26 -21.90 25.75
C GLY A 467 6.28 -20.96 26.96
N LEU A 468 5.91 -19.69 26.71
CA LEU A 468 5.82 -18.66 27.75
C LEU A 468 4.72 -18.95 28.79
N ASN A 469 3.66 -19.70 28.44
CA ASN A 469 2.58 -20.08 29.35
C ASN A 469 3.08 -20.99 30.48
N GLU A 470 3.81 -22.06 30.13
CA GLU A 470 4.39 -22.97 31.13
C GLU A 470 5.38 -22.23 32.04
N LYS A 471 6.26 -21.41 31.46
CA LYS A 471 7.22 -20.61 32.23
C LYS A 471 6.51 -19.69 33.22
N PHE A 472 5.50 -18.94 32.76
CA PHE A 472 4.72 -18.04 33.59
C PHE A 472 4.06 -18.78 34.75
N ALA A 473 3.40 -19.92 34.48
CA ALA A 473 2.74 -20.71 35.51
C ALA A 473 3.74 -21.23 36.56
N ARG A 474 4.91 -21.73 36.13
CA ARG A 474 5.95 -22.22 37.05
C ARG A 474 6.55 -21.12 37.94
N GLU A 475 6.67 -19.91 37.41
CA GLU A 475 7.27 -18.78 38.14
C GLU A 475 6.28 -18.09 39.10
N ASN A 476 5.01 -17.98 38.70
CA ASN A 476 4.02 -17.17 39.41
C ASN A 476 2.97 -17.98 40.19
N LEU A 477 2.81 -19.28 39.87
CA LEU A 477 1.81 -20.16 40.48
C LEU A 477 2.47 -21.42 41.09
N PRO A 478 3.45 -21.28 42.00
CA PRO A 478 4.22 -22.43 42.51
C PRO A 478 3.40 -23.43 43.34
N ASP A 479 2.23 -23.01 43.85
CA ASP A 479 1.42 -23.82 44.74
C ASP A 479 0.29 -24.56 44.02
N VAL A 480 0.04 -24.31 42.73
CA VAL A 480 -1.04 -24.97 41.98
C VAL A 480 -0.67 -26.39 41.55
N THR A 481 -1.68 -27.19 41.22
CA THR A 481 -1.48 -28.44 40.49
C THR A 481 -1.31 -28.15 39.00
N LEU A 482 -0.07 -28.03 38.52
CA LEU A 482 0.23 -27.79 37.11
C LEU A 482 0.11 -29.08 36.27
N ILE A 483 -0.71 -29.02 35.22
CA ILE A 483 -0.94 -30.10 34.25
C ILE A 483 -0.42 -29.62 32.89
N VAL A 484 0.49 -30.36 32.29
CA VAL A 484 0.98 -30.06 30.93
C VAL A 484 0.21 -30.91 29.94
N HIS A 485 -0.39 -30.29 28.93
CA HIS A 485 -1.15 -30.95 27.87
C HIS A 485 -0.51 -30.68 26.51
N ASP A 486 -0.28 -31.73 25.72
CA ASP A 486 0.51 -31.62 24.48
C ASP A 486 -0.23 -30.90 23.34
N VAL A 487 -1.57 -30.87 23.37
CA VAL A 487 -2.39 -30.23 22.33
C VAL A 487 -3.09 -29.01 22.92
N ASN A 488 -2.62 -27.80 22.56
CA ASN A 488 -3.15 -26.55 23.13
C ASN A 488 -4.65 -26.36 22.87
N GLN A 489 -5.10 -26.75 21.67
CA GLN A 489 -6.49 -26.57 21.21
C GLN A 489 -7.52 -27.41 21.97
N ASP A 490 -7.08 -28.49 22.64
CA ASP A 490 -7.96 -29.32 23.45
C ASP A 490 -8.24 -28.69 24.82
N ILE A 491 -7.34 -27.83 25.30
CA ILE A 491 -7.35 -27.33 26.68
C ILE A 491 -8.65 -26.56 26.99
N PRO A 492 -9.15 -25.62 26.16
CA PRO A 492 -10.41 -24.90 26.47
C PRO A 492 -11.60 -25.85 26.66
N GLY A 493 -11.75 -26.86 25.80
CA GLY A 493 -12.78 -27.89 25.95
C GLY A 493 -12.63 -28.68 27.26
N LEU A 494 -11.40 -29.05 27.62
CA LEU A 494 -11.09 -29.73 28.88
C LEU A 494 -11.38 -28.87 30.12
N ILE A 495 -11.19 -27.54 30.05
CA ILE A 495 -11.60 -26.60 31.11
C ILE A 495 -13.13 -26.60 31.24
N ALA A 496 -13.86 -26.49 30.12
CA ALA A 496 -15.31 -26.50 30.10
C ALA A 496 -15.90 -27.82 30.64
N GLU A 497 -15.19 -28.94 30.45
CA GLU A 497 -15.56 -30.27 30.97
C GLU A 497 -15.13 -30.52 32.42
N GLY A 498 -14.33 -29.63 33.01
CA GLY A 498 -13.88 -29.75 34.41
C GLY A 498 -12.64 -30.61 34.63
N ALA A 499 -11.91 -30.97 33.57
CA ALA A 499 -10.67 -31.73 33.66
C ALA A 499 -9.53 -30.95 34.34
N ALA A 500 -9.54 -29.61 34.19
CA ALA A 500 -8.77 -28.66 34.98
C ALA A 500 -9.64 -27.43 35.30
N ASP A 501 -9.12 -26.49 36.08
CA ASP A 501 -9.86 -25.32 36.54
C ASP A 501 -9.54 -24.06 35.73
N ILE A 502 -8.28 -23.92 35.33
CA ILE A 502 -7.76 -22.75 34.62
C ILE A 502 -6.84 -23.21 33.48
N MET A 503 -6.93 -22.51 32.35
CA MET A 503 -5.86 -22.43 31.35
C MET A 503 -5.16 -21.08 31.46
N ILE A 504 -3.83 -21.06 31.46
CA ILE A 504 -3.05 -19.81 31.32
C ILE A 504 -2.78 -19.61 29.83
N THR A 505 -3.19 -18.46 29.30
CA THR A 505 -3.05 -18.11 27.87
C THR A 505 -2.96 -16.59 27.67
N GLU A 506 -2.90 -16.13 26.43
CA GLU A 506 -3.00 -14.75 25.97
C GLU A 506 -4.44 -14.24 25.88
N ILE A 507 -4.63 -12.91 26.00
CA ILE A 507 -5.93 -12.25 25.85
C ILE A 507 -6.62 -12.53 24.51
N MET A 508 -5.86 -12.67 23.42
CA MET A 508 -6.43 -12.90 22.08
C MET A 508 -6.98 -14.33 21.94
N GLU A 509 -6.26 -15.33 22.44
CA GLU A 509 -6.74 -16.72 22.48
C GLU A 509 -7.92 -16.87 23.46
N ALA A 510 -7.89 -16.16 24.59
CA ALA A 510 -9.00 -16.11 25.54
C ALA A 510 -10.27 -15.50 24.92
N GLY A 511 -10.14 -14.37 24.22
CA GLY A 511 -11.24 -13.71 23.52
C GLY A 511 -11.92 -14.66 22.53
N TYR A 512 -11.12 -15.32 21.69
CA TYR A 512 -11.60 -16.31 20.73
C TYR A 512 -12.38 -17.44 21.39
N TYR A 513 -11.79 -18.18 22.33
CA TYR A 513 -12.47 -19.36 22.89
C TYR A 513 -13.70 -19.02 23.73
N VAL A 514 -13.70 -17.88 24.44
CA VAL A 514 -14.88 -17.42 25.20
C VAL A 514 -16.00 -16.98 24.26
N GLY A 515 -15.69 -16.43 23.08
CA GLY A 515 -16.69 -16.13 22.04
C GLY A 515 -17.32 -17.38 21.42
N GLN A 516 -16.63 -18.52 21.46
CA GLN A 516 -17.09 -19.78 20.84
C GLN A 516 -17.80 -20.74 21.82
N ASP A 517 -17.56 -20.63 23.13
CA ASP A 517 -18.15 -21.52 24.15
C ASP A 517 -18.58 -20.75 25.40
N GLU A 518 -19.90 -20.55 25.55
CA GLU A 518 -20.51 -19.84 26.69
C GLU A 518 -20.20 -20.46 28.08
N ARG A 519 -19.68 -21.71 28.12
CA ARG A 519 -19.24 -22.37 29.36
C ARG A 519 -17.91 -21.82 29.86
N LEU A 520 -17.19 -21.05 29.05
CA LEU A 520 -15.90 -20.46 29.35
C LEU A 520 -16.02 -18.97 29.67
N ALA A 521 -15.13 -18.50 30.54
CA ALA A 521 -14.97 -17.08 30.85
C ALA A 521 -13.49 -16.72 31.04
N ALA A 522 -13.16 -15.48 30.69
CA ALA A 522 -11.84 -14.88 30.88
C ALA A 522 -11.95 -13.65 31.80
N PRO A 523 -12.04 -13.84 33.13
CA PRO A 523 -12.31 -12.75 34.08
C PRO A 523 -11.22 -11.67 34.13
N LEU A 524 -10.05 -11.93 33.56
CA LEU A 524 -8.88 -11.05 33.58
C LEU A 524 -8.46 -10.61 32.16
N ILE A 525 -9.38 -10.65 31.20
CA ILE A 525 -9.07 -10.27 29.81
C ILE A 525 -8.74 -8.77 29.69
N ASN A 526 -9.41 -7.93 30.48
CA ASN A 526 -9.21 -6.48 30.53
C ASN A 526 -8.14 -6.02 31.53
N GLU A 527 -7.68 -6.93 32.42
CA GLU A 527 -6.60 -6.67 33.38
C GLU A 527 -5.63 -7.88 33.38
N PRO A 528 -4.91 -8.12 32.27
CA PRO A 528 -4.01 -9.27 32.19
C PRO A 528 -2.80 -9.13 33.12
N PHE A 529 -2.24 -10.27 33.53
CA PHE A 529 -1.08 -10.32 34.42
C PHE A 529 0.19 -9.70 33.83
N THR A 530 0.29 -9.70 32.50
CA THR A 530 1.42 -9.10 31.78
C THR A 530 0.88 -8.24 30.66
N HIS A 531 1.69 -7.26 30.24
CA HIS A 531 1.39 -6.39 29.12
C HIS A 531 2.53 -6.50 28.11
N GLY A 532 2.19 -6.55 26.83
CA GLY A 532 3.12 -6.63 25.73
C GLY A 532 2.38 -6.54 24.41
N GLU A 533 3.10 -6.77 23.33
CA GLU A 533 2.57 -6.69 21.97
C GLU A 533 3.05 -7.89 21.16
N LEU A 534 2.34 -8.19 20.08
CA LEU A 534 2.76 -9.14 19.06
C LEU A 534 3.54 -8.39 17.96
N GLY A 535 4.58 -9.05 17.43
CA GLY A 535 5.42 -8.50 16.37
C GLY A 535 5.91 -9.58 15.41
N VAL A 536 6.39 -9.15 14.25
CA VAL A 536 6.96 -10.00 13.21
C VAL A 536 8.44 -10.24 13.51
N LEU A 537 8.88 -11.49 13.47
CA LEU A 537 10.25 -11.90 13.78
C LEU A 537 11.06 -12.09 12.49
N MET A 538 12.27 -11.52 12.42
CA MET A 538 13.13 -11.56 11.23
C MET A 538 14.58 -11.88 11.60
N PRO A 539 15.36 -12.56 10.73
CA PRO A 539 16.79 -12.74 10.95
C PRO A 539 17.53 -11.39 10.95
N LYS A 540 18.67 -11.31 11.64
CA LYS A 540 19.58 -10.15 11.51
C LYS A 540 20.15 -10.06 10.09
N GLY A 541 20.46 -8.85 9.61
CA GLY A 541 20.81 -8.65 8.21
C GLY A 541 19.58 -8.61 7.29
N SER A 542 18.43 -8.19 7.81
CA SER A 542 17.17 -7.99 7.07
C SER A 542 16.51 -6.68 7.54
N GLU A 543 17.35 -5.67 7.81
CA GLU A 543 16.95 -4.35 8.28
C GLU A 543 16.08 -3.61 7.25
N ASP A 544 16.36 -3.83 5.96
CA ASP A 544 15.55 -3.36 4.83
C ASP A 544 14.13 -3.95 4.84
N LEU A 545 14.01 -5.25 5.11
CA LEU A 545 12.72 -5.91 5.27
C LEU A 545 12.00 -5.44 6.54
N LEU A 546 12.73 -5.24 7.64
CA LEU A 546 12.17 -4.74 8.90
C LEU A 546 11.55 -3.35 8.72
N GLU A 547 12.25 -2.43 8.05
CA GLU A 547 11.74 -1.09 7.78
C GLU A 547 10.47 -1.12 6.95
N TYR A 548 10.44 -1.95 5.89
CA TYR A 548 9.25 -2.14 5.06
C TYR A 548 8.08 -2.72 5.86
N VAL A 549 8.32 -3.74 6.68
CA VAL A 549 7.29 -4.36 7.52
C VAL A 549 6.72 -3.36 8.53
N ASN A 550 7.56 -2.52 9.13
CA ASN A 550 7.07 -1.49 10.06
C ASN A 550 6.17 -0.47 9.36
N ALA A 551 6.57 0.02 8.18
CA ALA A 551 5.75 0.94 7.40
C ALA A 551 4.42 0.30 6.96
N PHE A 552 4.44 -0.98 6.59
CA PHE A 552 3.23 -1.75 6.30
C PHE A 552 2.32 -1.84 7.53
N LEU A 553 2.83 -2.24 8.69
CA LEU A 553 2.03 -2.36 9.92
C LEU A 553 1.44 -1.03 10.38
N GLU A 554 2.16 0.08 10.19
CA GLU A 554 1.65 1.42 10.47
C GLU A 554 0.46 1.76 9.55
N GLU A 555 0.53 1.40 8.26
CA GLU A 555 -0.58 1.58 7.32
C GLU A 555 -1.79 0.70 7.68
N GLU A 556 -1.58 -0.58 7.97
CA GLU A 556 -2.65 -1.50 8.37
C GLU A 556 -3.36 -1.05 9.66
N LYS A 557 -2.59 -0.50 10.60
CA LYS A 557 -3.14 0.09 11.82
C LYS A 557 -4.00 1.31 11.51
N ARG A 558 -3.52 2.18 10.62
CA ARG A 558 -4.17 3.44 10.28
C ARG A 558 -5.40 3.28 9.40
N SER A 559 -5.39 2.29 8.51
CA SER A 559 -6.53 1.93 7.66
C SER A 559 -7.68 1.29 8.44
N GLY A 560 -7.41 0.81 9.66
CA GLY A 560 -8.36 0.04 10.48
C GLY A 560 -8.37 -1.45 10.14
N ARG A 561 -7.53 -1.90 9.21
CA ARG A 561 -7.48 -3.32 8.80
C ARG A 561 -7.04 -4.24 9.93
N LEU A 562 -6.13 -3.82 10.81
CA LEU A 562 -5.79 -4.61 12.01
C LEU A 562 -6.98 -4.80 12.94
N ASP A 563 -7.85 -3.78 13.07
CA ASP A 563 -9.08 -3.88 13.86
C ASP A 563 -10.08 -4.81 13.18
N ASP A 564 -10.23 -4.72 11.85
CA ASP A 564 -11.11 -5.61 11.08
C ASP A 564 -10.68 -7.08 11.20
N LEU A 565 -9.37 -7.36 11.15
CA LEU A 565 -8.84 -8.69 11.39
C LEU A 565 -9.08 -9.15 12.84
N ALA A 566 -8.99 -8.23 13.81
CA ALA A 566 -9.27 -8.56 15.21
C ALA A 566 -10.77 -8.89 15.44
N ASP A 567 -11.66 -8.10 14.86
CA ASP A 567 -13.11 -8.33 14.83
C ASP A 567 -13.43 -9.69 14.17
N GLU A 568 -12.80 -9.96 13.03
CA GLU A 568 -13.01 -11.17 12.24
C GLU A 568 -12.51 -12.42 12.96
N TYR A 569 -11.36 -12.39 13.62
CA TYR A 569 -10.73 -13.61 14.11
C TYR A 569 -10.80 -13.80 15.63
N ILE A 570 -10.81 -12.71 16.41
CA ILE A 570 -10.70 -12.77 17.86
C ILE A 570 -12.04 -12.52 18.55
N TYR A 571 -12.81 -11.53 18.10
CA TYR A 571 -14.00 -11.06 18.83
C TYR A 571 -15.33 -11.60 18.28
N GLN A 572 -15.30 -12.60 17.39
CA GLN A 572 -16.53 -13.19 16.83
C GLN A 572 -17.53 -13.56 17.95
N HIS A 573 -18.76 -13.03 17.82
CA HIS A 573 -19.93 -13.26 18.68
C HIS A 573 -19.98 -12.56 20.05
N GLN A 574 -19.22 -11.48 20.28
CA GLN A 574 -19.28 -10.74 21.55
C GLN A 574 -20.00 -9.38 21.40
N GLU A 575 -20.89 -9.03 22.35
CA GLU A 575 -21.34 -7.64 22.54
C GLU A 575 -20.13 -6.81 23.05
N GLU A 576 -20.05 -5.52 22.68
CA GLU A 576 -18.91 -4.55 22.82
C GLU A 576 -18.15 -4.50 24.18
N GLU A 577 -18.51 -5.25 25.22
CA GLU A 577 -17.97 -5.15 26.58
C GLU A 577 -16.58 -5.80 26.83
N LEU A 578 -16.01 -6.56 25.88
CA LEU A 578 -14.78 -7.35 26.09
C LEU A 578 -13.56 -6.92 25.25
N ALA A 579 -13.69 -5.87 24.43
CA ALA A 579 -12.51 -5.29 23.79
C ALA A 579 -11.58 -4.70 24.87
N PRO A 580 -10.29 -5.06 24.91
CA PRO A 580 -9.34 -4.44 25.82
C PRO A 580 -9.30 -2.94 25.53
N ALA A 581 -9.30 -2.11 26.58
CA ALA A 581 -9.24 -0.66 26.42
C ALA A 581 -7.98 -0.27 25.63
N ALA A 582 -8.18 0.51 24.55
CA ALA A 582 -7.14 0.98 23.64
C ALA A 582 -6.04 1.81 24.31
#